data_AF-A0AAN0MEX0-F1
#
_entry.id   AF-A0AAN0MEX0-F1
#
_cell.length_a   1.000
_cell.length_b   1.000
_cell.length_c   1.000
_cell.angle_alpha   90.00
_cell.angle_beta   90.00
_cell.angle_gamma   90.00
#
_symmetry.space_group_name_H-M   'P 1'
#
loop_
_entity.id
_entity.type
_entity.pdbx_description
1 polymer ?
#
loop_
_entity_poly.entity_id
_entity_poly.type
_entity_poly.pdbx_seq_one_letter_code
_entity_poly.pdbx_strand_id
1 'polypeptide(L)'
;MPTLSDILTARCRTLLNKFHLDDVPPLTATDDLEGKLTVTPYGGGTLRALPGRRGPVIWDQSGPHGSSLWVPKSYEAYRAAFFDFIALVYGPDVDMAGKDLYDVDHIFNRARAPQGFFVRVEAVVSEINQSHGRTFEKTNTNSLVELARRSNGKDHRKMTFISALKLANLDPPRNANDAEQIAAITQYFTQNGWPPFLITQALDNLIEVAQRR
;
A
#
# COMPACT_ATOMS: atom_id res chain seq x y z
N MET A 1 -1.05 5.62 -25.69
CA MET A 1 -0.31 4.74 -24.75
C MET A 1 -0.59 5.24 -23.34
N PRO A 2 -0.89 4.36 -22.37
CA PRO A 2 -1.07 4.79 -20.99
C PRO A 2 0.27 5.29 -20.43
N THR A 3 0.25 6.41 -19.71
CA THR A 3 1.44 6.89 -19.00
C THR A 3 1.64 6.10 -17.71
N LEU A 4 2.87 6.07 -17.19
CA LEU A 4 3.14 5.53 -15.86
C LEU A 4 2.26 6.18 -14.79
N SER A 5 2.05 7.50 -14.86
CA SER A 5 1.18 8.23 -13.92
C SER A 5 -0.27 7.72 -13.95
N ASP A 6 -0.84 7.49 -15.13
CA ASP A 6 -2.19 6.95 -15.27
C ASP A 6 -2.31 5.57 -14.64
N ILE A 7 -1.31 4.72 -14.90
CA ILE A 7 -1.24 3.36 -14.37
C ILE A 7 -1.18 3.39 -12.84
N LEU A 8 -0.24 4.15 -12.26
CA LEU A 8 -0.06 4.24 -10.82
C LEU A 8 -1.29 4.83 -10.12
N THR A 9 -1.91 5.85 -10.71
CA THR A 9 -3.16 6.44 -10.21
C THR A 9 -4.28 5.42 -10.17
N ALA A 10 -4.47 4.65 -11.25
CA ALA A 10 -5.50 3.62 -11.31
C ALA A 10 -5.23 2.48 -10.32
N ARG A 11 -3.97 2.05 -10.16
CA ARG A 11 -3.57 1.04 -9.18
C ARG A 11 -3.83 1.49 -7.74
N CYS A 12 -3.44 2.72 -7.40
CA CYS A 12 -3.71 3.30 -6.08
C CYS A 12 -5.21 3.37 -5.81
N ARG A 13 -6.01 3.82 -6.79
CA ARG A 13 -7.47 3.84 -6.67
C ARG A 13 -8.06 2.45 -6.44
N THR A 14 -7.62 1.44 -7.18
CA THR A 14 -8.07 0.04 -6.97
C THR A 14 -7.75 -0.44 -5.56
N LEU A 15 -6.55 -0.15 -5.06
CA LEU A 15 -6.14 -0.48 -3.69
C LEU A 15 -6.98 0.21 -2.62
N LEU A 16 -7.22 1.51 -2.78
CA LEU A 16 -8.04 2.32 -1.89
C LEU A 16 -9.49 1.83 -1.88
N ASN A 17 -10.03 1.49 -3.05
CA ASN A 17 -11.37 0.93 -3.16
C ASN A 17 -11.49 -0.43 -2.46
N LYS A 18 -10.52 -1.34 -2.63
CA LYS A 18 -10.50 -2.62 -1.88
C LYS A 18 -10.42 -2.38 -0.37
N PHE A 19 -9.53 -1.49 0.06
CA PHE A 19 -9.41 -1.13 1.48
C PHE A 19 -10.71 -0.52 2.06
N HIS A 20 -11.47 0.17 1.22
CA HIS A 20 -12.74 0.77 1.58
C HIS A 20 -13.91 -0.23 1.63
N LEU A 21 -14.04 -1.06 0.59
CA LEU A 21 -15.25 -1.84 0.31
C LEU A 21 -15.17 -3.29 0.80
N ASP A 22 -13.97 -3.87 0.91
CA ASP A 22 -13.83 -5.27 1.28
C ASP A 22 -13.98 -5.44 2.80
N ASP A 23 -14.68 -6.49 3.22
CA ASP A 23 -14.79 -6.88 4.63
C ASP A 23 -13.42 -7.12 5.28
N VAL A 24 -12.44 -7.51 4.46
CA VAL A 24 -11.06 -7.74 4.86
C VAL A 24 -10.15 -6.80 4.07
N PRO A 25 -9.42 -5.88 4.74
CA PRO A 25 -8.47 -5.00 4.08
C PRO A 25 -7.40 -5.77 3.30
N PRO A 26 -6.84 -5.20 2.21
CA PRO A 26 -5.77 -5.81 1.44
C PRO A 26 -4.63 -6.30 2.31
N LEU A 27 -4.17 -7.52 2.03
CA LEU A 27 -2.96 -8.06 2.64
C LEU A 27 -1.74 -7.27 2.12
N THR A 28 -0.79 -7.07 3.01
CA THR A 28 0.44 -6.28 2.80
C THR A 28 1.70 -7.02 3.22
N ALA A 29 1.59 -8.11 3.98
CA ALA A 29 2.68 -9.05 4.24
C ALA A 29 2.19 -10.50 4.38
N THR A 30 3.02 -11.48 4.05
CA THR A 30 2.68 -12.91 4.18
C THR A 30 3.92 -13.80 4.18
N ASP A 31 3.92 -14.89 4.93
CA ASP A 31 4.91 -15.98 4.91
C ASP A 31 4.59 -17.04 3.84
N ASP A 32 3.36 -17.06 3.33
CA ASP A 32 2.83 -18.12 2.49
C ASP A 32 3.16 -17.95 0.99
N LEU A 33 4.28 -17.28 0.68
CA LEU A 33 4.78 -17.10 -0.70
C LEU A 33 6.12 -17.77 -0.93
N GLU A 34 6.79 -18.26 0.13
CA GLU A 34 8.05 -18.96 0.01
C GLU A 34 7.91 -20.26 -0.82
N GLY A 35 8.83 -20.47 -1.76
CA GLY A 35 8.82 -21.66 -2.63
C GLY A 35 7.79 -21.65 -3.78
N LYS A 36 6.86 -20.69 -3.83
CA LYS A 36 5.84 -20.58 -4.88
C LYS A 36 6.38 -19.86 -6.12
N LEU A 37 7.33 -20.49 -6.81
CA LEU A 37 7.99 -19.95 -8.01
C LEU A 37 7.32 -20.37 -9.32
N THR A 38 6.47 -21.40 -9.28
CA THR A 38 5.65 -21.85 -10.41
C THR A 38 4.32 -21.13 -10.45
N VAL A 39 3.74 -21.00 -11.64
CA VAL A 39 2.37 -20.50 -11.84
C VAL A 39 1.39 -21.35 -11.02
N THR A 40 0.86 -20.81 -9.92
CA THR A 40 0.07 -21.56 -8.95
C THR A 40 -1.18 -20.78 -8.55
N PRO A 41 -2.37 -21.40 -8.49
CA PRO A 41 -3.56 -20.75 -7.91
C PRO A 41 -3.32 -20.33 -6.46
N TYR A 42 -3.71 -19.11 -6.11
CA TYR A 42 -3.56 -18.55 -4.77
C TYR A 42 -4.59 -17.46 -4.48
N GLY A 43 -5.40 -17.63 -3.43
CA GLY A 43 -6.34 -16.62 -2.95
C GLY A 43 -7.22 -15.99 -4.05
N GLY A 44 -7.74 -16.82 -4.96
CA GLY A 44 -8.59 -16.38 -6.08
C GLY A 44 -7.84 -15.79 -7.28
N GLY A 45 -6.51 -15.82 -7.29
CA GLY A 45 -5.65 -15.38 -8.40
C GLY A 45 -4.55 -16.38 -8.73
N THR A 46 -3.54 -15.93 -9.46
CA THR A 46 -2.37 -16.72 -9.85
C THR A 46 -1.09 -16.09 -9.30
N LEU A 47 -0.24 -16.89 -8.66
CA LEU A 47 1.12 -16.50 -8.26
C LEU A 47 2.12 -16.96 -9.31
N ARG A 48 3.12 -16.13 -9.60
CA ARG A 48 4.27 -16.48 -10.44
C ARG A 48 5.52 -15.70 -10.04
N ALA A 49 6.70 -16.24 -10.34
CA ALA A 49 7.94 -15.48 -10.19
C ALA A 49 8.00 -14.29 -11.18
N LEU A 50 8.66 -13.20 -10.78
CA LEU A 50 9.00 -12.11 -11.69
C LEU A 50 10.17 -12.56 -12.59
N PRO A 51 10.02 -12.61 -13.93
CA PRO A 51 11.08 -13.08 -14.82
C PRO A 51 12.38 -12.29 -14.67
N GLY A 52 13.51 -13.00 -14.75
CA GLY A 52 14.85 -12.39 -14.62
C GLY A 52 15.24 -11.99 -13.19
N ARG A 53 14.37 -12.18 -12.19
CA ARG A 53 14.66 -11.84 -10.79
C ARG A 53 14.42 -13.03 -9.86
N ARG A 54 15.38 -13.29 -8.98
CA ARG A 54 15.23 -14.29 -7.90
C ARG A 54 14.60 -13.64 -6.68
N GLY A 55 13.49 -14.19 -6.20
CA GLY A 55 12.82 -13.75 -4.97
C GLY A 55 11.44 -13.14 -5.21
N PRO A 56 11.30 -12.01 -5.92
CA PRO A 56 10.02 -11.36 -6.11
C PRO A 56 8.98 -12.23 -6.81
N VAL A 57 7.73 -12.12 -6.36
CA VAL A 57 6.59 -12.83 -6.94
C VAL A 57 5.47 -11.86 -7.28
N ILE A 58 4.78 -12.16 -8.36
CA ILE A 58 3.60 -11.44 -8.84
C ILE A 58 2.38 -12.24 -8.43
N TRP A 59 1.40 -11.56 -7.84
CA TRP A 59 0.07 -12.10 -7.61
C TRP A 59 -0.95 -11.42 -8.52
N ASP A 60 -1.46 -12.15 -9.49
CA ASP A 60 -2.45 -11.70 -10.48
C ASP A 60 -3.87 -12.12 -10.06
N GLN A 61 -4.65 -11.20 -9.48
CA GLN A 61 -6.01 -11.51 -9.01
C GLN A 61 -7.12 -11.21 -10.03
N SER A 62 -7.06 -10.06 -10.71
CA SER A 62 -8.20 -9.55 -11.48
C SER A 62 -7.76 -8.57 -12.57
N GLY A 63 -6.81 -8.99 -13.41
CA GLY A 63 -6.21 -8.16 -14.45
C GLY A 63 -5.15 -7.17 -13.91
N PRO A 64 -4.61 -6.29 -14.77
CA PRO A 64 -3.41 -5.49 -14.48
C PRO A 64 -3.48 -4.67 -13.18
N HIS A 65 -4.60 -4.01 -12.92
CA HIS A 65 -4.78 -3.19 -11.70
C HIS A 65 -5.05 -4.03 -10.44
N GLY A 66 -5.48 -5.28 -10.61
CA GLY A 66 -5.62 -6.26 -9.53
C GLY A 66 -4.31 -6.97 -9.18
N SER A 67 -3.31 -6.89 -10.06
CA SER A 67 -2.01 -7.53 -9.85
C SER A 67 -1.16 -6.78 -8.83
N SER A 68 -0.31 -7.49 -8.10
CA SER A 68 0.57 -6.93 -7.08
C SER A 68 1.94 -7.60 -7.06
N LEU A 69 2.98 -6.81 -6.77
CA LEU A 69 4.33 -7.30 -6.56
C LEU A 69 4.61 -7.51 -5.07
N TRP A 70 5.16 -8.67 -4.76
CA TRP A 70 5.55 -9.07 -3.42
C TRP A 70 7.03 -9.42 -3.42
N VAL A 71 7.77 -8.88 -2.46
CA VAL A 71 9.21 -9.10 -2.35
C VAL A 71 9.55 -9.70 -0.99
N PRO A 72 10.53 -10.62 -0.90
CA PRO A 72 11.04 -11.06 0.40
C PRO A 72 11.48 -9.87 1.25
N LYS A 73 11.30 -9.94 2.56
CA LYS A 73 11.76 -8.91 3.49
C LYS A 73 13.22 -8.55 3.28
N SER A 74 14.08 -9.49 2.90
CA SER A 74 15.51 -9.26 2.66
C SER A 74 15.84 -8.71 1.27
N TYR A 75 14.85 -8.52 0.39
CA TYR A 75 15.09 -8.11 -0.99
C TYR A 75 15.32 -6.61 -1.09
N GLU A 76 16.50 -6.19 -1.53
CA GLU A 76 16.89 -4.77 -1.60
C GLU A 76 16.57 -4.11 -2.96
N ALA A 77 16.54 -4.87 -4.05
CA ALA A 77 16.35 -4.33 -5.40
C ALA A 77 14.87 -4.13 -5.77
N TYR A 78 13.99 -3.92 -4.79
CA TYR A 78 12.53 -3.89 -4.95
C TYR A 78 12.05 -2.75 -5.86
N ARG A 79 12.73 -1.61 -5.86
CA ARG A 79 12.40 -0.49 -6.76
C ARG A 79 12.52 -0.91 -8.23
N ALA A 80 13.64 -1.51 -8.60
CA ALA A 80 13.84 -1.97 -9.98
C ALA A 80 12.89 -3.13 -10.32
N ALA A 81 12.65 -4.05 -9.38
CA ALA A 81 11.68 -5.12 -9.56
C ALA A 81 10.25 -4.61 -9.79
N PHE A 82 9.86 -3.52 -9.12
CA PHE A 82 8.54 -2.93 -9.29
C PHE A 82 8.33 -2.39 -10.70
N PHE A 83 9.30 -1.69 -11.29
CA PHE A 83 9.13 -1.20 -12.66
C PHE A 83 9.21 -2.30 -13.71
N ASP A 84 10.00 -3.36 -13.48
CA ASP A 84 9.96 -4.54 -14.33
C ASP A 84 8.58 -5.23 -14.26
N PHE A 85 7.97 -5.27 -13.08
CA PHE A 85 6.60 -5.73 -12.89
C PHE A 85 5.59 -4.87 -13.65
N ILE A 86 5.70 -3.53 -13.59
CA ILE A 86 4.81 -2.63 -14.34
C ILE A 86 4.93 -2.87 -15.85
N ALA A 87 6.15 -2.89 -16.39
CA ALA A 87 6.38 -3.14 -17.81
C ALA A 87 5.84 -4.52 -18.25
N LEU A 88 6.00 -5.55 -17.40
CA LEU A 88 5.50 -6.89 -17.69
C LEU A 88 3.97 -6.97 -17.71
N VAL A 89 3.30 -6.36 -16.72
CA VAL A 89 1.85 -6.52 -16.52
C VAL A 89 1.03 -5.59 -17.43
N TYR A 90 1.55 -4.40 -17.73
CA TYR A 90 0.87 -3.41 -18.56
C TYR A 90 1.36 -3.39 -20.01
N GLY A 91 2.45 -4.11 -20.32
CA GLY A 91 2.98 -4.31 -21.67
C GLY A 91 4.16 -3.38 -22.00
N PRO A 92 4.83 -3.64 -23.14
CA PRO A 92 6.04 -2.91 -23.55
C PRO A 92 5.78 -1.46 -23.97
N ASP A 93 4.53 -1.10 -24.26
CA ASP A 93 4.13 0.22 -24.76
C ASP A 93 3.82 1.24 -23.63
N VAL A 94 4.11 0.89 -22.38
CA VAL A 94 3.96 1.84 -21.27
C VAL A 94 5.02 2.92 -21.37
N ASP A 95 4.57 4.18 -21.35
CA ASP A 95 5.48 5.30 -21.23
C ASP A 95 5.99 5.41 -19.78
N MET A 96 7.24 4.99 -19.57
CA MET A 96 7.92 5.00 -18.27
C MET A 96 8.58 6.35 -17.94
N ALA A 97 8.34 7.39 -18.75
CA ALA A 97 8.77 8.74 -18.43
C ALA A 97 8.26 9.17 -17.04
N GLY A 98 9.10 9.89 -16.30
CA GLY A 98 8.75 10.39 -14.96
C GLY A 98 8.81 9.33 -13.85
N LYS A 99 9.34 8.11 -14.09
CA LYS A 99 9.53 7.09 -13.03
C LYS A 99 10.32 7.58 -11.80
N ASP A 100 11.17 8.59 -11.98
CA ASP A 100 12.00 9.18 -10.92
C ASP A 100 11.22 10.15 -10.02
N LEU A 101 9.99 10.50 -10.39
CA LEU A 101 9.05 11.24 -9.52
C LEU A 101 8.44 10.33 -8.44
N TYR A 102 8.55 9.02 -8.59
CA TYR A 102 7.96 8.04 -7.69
C TYR A 102 9.03 7.26 -6.94
N ASP A 103 8.83 7.11 -5.65
CA ASP A 103 9.50 6.11 -4.83
C ASP A 103 8.70 4.80 -4.87
N VAL A 104 9.36 3.68 -4.59
CA VAL A 104 8.66 2.42 -4.31
C VAL A 104 8.82 2.16 -2.83
N ASP A 105 7.71 1.91 -2.15
CA ASP A 105 7.72 1.67 -0.71
C ASP A 105 6.98 0.37 -0.36
N HIS A 106 7.32 -0.18 0.80
CA HIS A 106 6.63 -1.31 1.38
C HIS A 106 5.34 -0.80 2.02
N ILE A 107 4.18 -1.34 1.60
CA ILE A 107 2.89 -0.92 2.18
C ILE A 107 2.84 -1.30 3.67
N PHE A 108 3.49 -2.40 4.04
CA PHE A 108 3.74 -2.82 5.41
C PHE A 108 5.14 -2.41 5.87
N ASN A 109 5.28 -1.98 7.13
CA ASN A 109 6.59 -1.63 7.68
C ASN A 109 7.53 -2.86 7.67
N ARG A 110 8.51 -2.85 6.76
CA ARG A 110 9.51 -3.91 6.56
C ARG A 110 10.25 -4.27 7.84
N ALA A 111 10.55 -3.32 8.73
CA ALA A 111 11.24 -3.58 9.99
C ALA A 111 10.42 -4.48 10.94
N ARG A 112 9.09 -4.45 10.82
CA ARG A 112 8.16 -5.27 11.61
C ARG A 112 7.87 -6.64 11.00
N ALA A 113 8.28 -6.88 9.75
CA ALA A 113 8.06 -8.17 9.12
C ALA A 113 8.99 -9.22 9.78
N PRO A 114 8.51 -10.40 10.15
CA PRO A 114 9.40 -11.50 10.53
C PRO A 114 10.31 -11.94 9.38
N GLN A 115 11.35 -12.72 9.67
CA GLN A 115 12.15 -13.35 8.62
C GLN A 115 11.29 -14.37 7.83
N GLY A 116 11.59 -14.55 6.55
CA GLY A 116 10.82 -15.41 5.64
C GLY A 116 9.56 -14.76 5.05
N PHE A 117 9.19 -13.57 5.51
CA PHE A 117 8.00 -12.89 5.01
C PHE A 117 8.26 -12.20 3.68
N PHE A 118 7.21 -12.17 2.87
CA PHE A 118 7.07 -11.32 1.72
C PHE A 118 6.24 -10.10 2.09
N VAL A 119 6.61 -8.96 1.51
CA VAL A 119 5.95 -7.69 1.73
C VAL A 119 5.52 -7.13 0.38
N ARG A 120 4.29 -6.62 0.33
CA ARG A 120 3.76 -5.95 -0.85
C ARG A 120 4.42 -4.59 -1.01
N VAL A 121 4.83 -4.28 -2.24
CA VAL A 121 5.39 -2.98 -2.60
C VAL A 121 4.49 -2.26 -3.59
N GLU A 122 4.45 -0.93 -3.51
CA GLU A 122 3.73 -0.08 -4.44
C GLU A 122 4.49 1.24 -4.65
N ALA A 123 4.32 1.87 -5.80
CA ALA A 123 4.90 3.18 -6.07
C ALA A 123 4.03 4.30 -5.47
N VAL A 124 4.70 5.27 -4.87
CA VAL A 124 4.11 6.47 -4.25
C VAL A 124 4.90 7.70 -4.70
N VAL A 125 4.29 8.88 -4.67
CA VAL A 125 5.00 10.12 -5.02
C VAL A 125 6.11 10.36 -4.01
N SER A 126 7.33 10.64 -4.50
CA SER A 126 8.54 10.70 -3.66
C SER A 126 8.43 11.78 -2.58
N GLU A 127 7.84 12.93 -2.90
CA GLU A 127 7.65 14.04 -1.97
C GLU A 127 6.82 13.62 -0.74
N ILE A 128 5.72 12.91 -0.96
CA ILE A 128 4.86 12.38 0.11
C ILE A 128 5.54 11.25 0.88
N ASN A 129 6.31 10.40 0.21
CA ASN A 129 7.03 9.34 0.92
C ASN A 129 8.02 9.91 1.95
N GLN A 130 8.74 10.97 1.58
CA GLN A 130 9.70 11.65 2.44
C GLN A 130 9.05 12.40 3.62
N SER A 131 7.87 13.00 3.41
CA SER A 131 7.14 13.69 4.49
C SER A 131 6.61 12.71 5.55
N HIS A 132 6.13 11.54 5.13
CA HIS A 132 5.63 10.49 6.01
C HIS A 132 6.75 9.84 6.84
N GLY A 133 7.92 9.59 6.25
CA GLY A 133 9.05 8.92 6.90
C GLY A 133 9.62 9.68 8.10
N ARG A 134 9.60 11.02 8.07
CA ARG A 134 10.06 11.85 9.20
C ARG A 134 9.13 11.80 10.41
N THR A 135 7.85 11.53 10.19
CA THR A 135 6.84 11.75 11.21
C THR A 135 6.33 10.44 11.79
N PHE A 136 6.19 9.33 11.03
CA PHE A 136 5.33 8.21 11.48
C PHE A 136 6.01 6.88 11.88
N GLU A 137 7.30 6.69 11.67
CA GLU A 137 7.93 5.36 11.85
C GLU A 137 7.94 4.82 13.29
N LYS A 138 7.75 5.67 14.32
CA LYS A 138 7.77 5.24 15.73
C LYS A 138 6.42 4.95 16.37
N THR A 139 5.30 5.39 15.78
CA THR A 139 4.00 5.33 16.46
C THR A 139 2.92 4.95 15.46
N ASN A 140 2.63 3.65 15.34
CA ASN A 140 1.38 3.20 14.75
C ASN A 140 1.06 1.80 15.26
N THR A 141 0.44 1.73 16.45
CA THR A 141 0.08 0.45 17.06
C THR A 141 -1.23 0.43 17.83
N ASN A 142 -1.94 1.55 18.06
CA ASN A 142 -3.09 1.54 18.99
C ASN A 142 -4.31 2.38 18.55
N SER A 143 -4.57 2.56 17.25
CA SER A 143 -5.85 3.19 16.85
C SER A 143 -7.02 2.24 17.09
N LEU A 144 -8.18 2.73 17.55
CA LEU A 144 -9.36 1.90 17.77
C LEU A 144 -9.96 1.32 16.47
N VAL A 145 -9.73 1.94 15.30
CA VAL A 145 -10.05 1.33 14.00
C VAL A 145 -9.13 0.14 13.73
N GLU A 146 -7.84 0.25 14.01
CA GLU A 146 -6.93 -0.90 13.94
C GLU A 146 -7.24 -1.92 15.03
N LEU A 147 -7.60 -1.54 16.25
CA LEU A 147 -7.93 -2.47 17.34
C LEU A 147 -9.26 -3.17 17.11
N ALA A 148 -10.30 -2.49 16.63
CA ALA A 148 -11.59 -3.06 16.26
C ALA A 148 -11.50 -3.95 15.00
N ARG A 149 -10.60 -3.63 14.06
CA ARG A 149 -10.31 -4.50 12.90
C ARG A 149 -9.37 -5.66 13.27
N ARG A 150 -8.48 -5.50 14.27
CA ARG A 150 -7.59 -6.54 14.84
C ARG A 150 -8.34 -7.51 15.77
N SER A 151 -9.39 -7.08 16.45
CA SER A 151 -10.20 -7.92 17.35
C SER A 151 -10.98 -9.01 16.59
N ASN A 152 -11.11 -8.88 15.27
CA ASN A 152 -11.67 -9.91 14.38
C ASN A 152 -10.61 -10.91 13.85
N GLY A 153 -9.40 -10.92 14.43
CA GLY A 153 -8.30 -11.82 14.04
C GLY A 153 -7.02 -11.02 13.77
N LYS A 154 -6.09 -11.09 14.74
CA LYS A 154 -4.86 -10.30 14.92
C LYS A 154 -3.87 -10.31 13.74
N ASP A 155 -4.21 -9.72 12.60
CA ASP A 155 -3.26 -9.67 11.48
C ASP A 155 -2.73 -8.25 11.22
N HIS A 156 -1.56 -7.97 11.78
CA HIS A 156 -0.79 -6.75 11.49
C HIS A 156 -0.40 -6.64 10.01
N ARG A 157 -0.52 -7.73 9.23
CA ARG A 157 -0.12 -7.79 7.84
C ARG A 157 -1.13 -7.16 6.89
N LYS A 158 -2.19 -6.51 7.37
CA LYS A 158 -3.20 -5.83 6.54
C LYS A 158 -2.91 -4.34 6.39
N MET A 159 -3.38 -3.76 5.28
CA MET A 159 -3.22 -2.33 4.98
C MET A 159 -3.83 -1.44 6.08
N THR A 160 -3.23 -0.27 6.32
CA THR A 160 -3.66 0.69 7.34
C THR A 160 -4.14 2.00 6.71
N PHE A 161 -4.79 2.87 7.49
CA PHE A 161 -5.20 4.19 6.99
C PHE A 161 -4.01 5.11 6.66
N ILE A 162 -2.86 4.97 7.34
CA ILE A 162 -1.61 5.65 6.94
C ILE A 162 -1.17 5.20 5.54
N SER A 163 -1.19 3.89 5.29
CA SER A 163 -0.90 3.36 3.95
C SER A 163 -1.88 3.93 2.92
N ALA A 164 -3.16 4.09 3.27
CA ALA A 164 -4.16 4.70 2.41
C ALA A 164 -3.83 6.17 2.11
N LEU A 165 -3.40 6.96 3.10
CA LEU A 165 -2.98 8.35 2.89
C LEU A 165 -1.77 8.45 1.95
N LYS A 166 -0.77 7.57 2.10
CA LYS A 166 0.37 7.50 1.17
C LYS A 166 -0.08 7.24 -0.27
N LEU A 167 -0.95 6.25 -0.48
CA LEU A 167 -1.48 5.93 -1.83
C LEU A 167 -2.41 7.02 -2.38
N ALA A 168 -3.10 7.74 -1.51
CA ALA A 168 -3.95 8.88 -1.87
C ALA A 168 -3.15 10.16 -2.16
N ASN A 169 -1.82 10.14 -2.00
CA ASN A 169 -0.96 11.31 -2.12
C ASN A 169 -1.35 12.44 -1.14
N LEU A 170 -1.66 12.06 0.10
CA LEU A 170 -2.06 12.99 1.16
C LEU A 170 -1.13 12.87 2.36
N ASP A 171 -0.74 14.01 2.92
CA ASP A 171 -0.10 14.06 4.22
C ASP A 171 -1.09 13.73 5.34
N PRO A 172 -0.66 13.07 6.41
CA PRO A 172 -1.46 12.90 7.61
C PRO A 172 -1.55 14.23 8.39
N PRO A 173 -2.62 14.45 9.17
CA PRO A 173 -2.73 15.64 10.01
C PRO A 173 -1.62 15.62 11.08
N ARG A 174 -1.06 16.79 11.38
CA ARG A 174 0.01 16.91 12.38
C ARG A 174 -0.49 16.88 13.81
N ASN A 175 -1.71 17.37 14.04
CA ASN A 175 -2.39 17.41 15.33
C ASN A 175 -3.90 17.71 15.13
N ALA A 176 -4.66 17.79 16.22
CA ALA A 176 -6.10 18.03 16.20
C ALA A 176 -6.52 19.39 15.59
N ASN A 177 -5.61 20.37 15.58
CA ASN A 177 -5.88 21.72 15.09
C ASN A 177 -5.51 21.89 13.62
N ASP A 178 -5.04 20.83 12.95
CA ASP A 178 -4.69 20.82 11.53
C ASP A 178 -5.94 20.75 10.64
N ALA A 179 -6.82 21.75 10.80
CA ALA A 179 -8.17 21.76 10.24
C ALA A 179 -8.17 21.71 8.70
N GLU A 180 -7.19 22.35 8.06
CA GLU A 180 -7.03 22.33 6.61
C GLU A 180 -6.69 20.93 6.11
N GLN A 181 -5.72 20.25 6.71
CA GLN A 181 -5.35 18.89 6.31
C GLN A 181 -6.48 17.89 6.60
N ILE A 182 -7.15 18.01 7.75
CA ILE A 182 -8.32 17.21 8.11
C ILE A 182 -9.43 17.38 7.07
N ALA A 183 -9.72 18.62 6.65
CA ALA A 183 -10.72 18.91 5.63
C ALA A 183 -10.33 18.34 4.26
N ALA A 184 -9.07 18.49 3.85
CA ALA A 184 -8.55 17.96 2.58
C ALA A 184 -8.66 16.43 2.51
N ILE A 185 -8.26 15.73 3.58
CA ILE A 185 -8.39 14.27 3.68
C ILE A 185 -9.86 13.85 3.63
N THR A 186 -10.72 14.54 4.40
CA THR A 186 -12.16 14.25 4.46
C THR A 186 -12.79 14.41 3.09
N GLN A 187 -12.54 15.54 2.42
CA GLN A 187 -13.03 15.83 1.09
C GLN A 187 -12.60 14.77 0.08
N TYR A 188 -11.30 14.43 0.05
CA TYR A 188 -10.78 13.43 -0.88
C TYR A 188 -11.48 12.08 -0.72
N PHE A 189 -11.54 11.54 0.49
CA PHE A 189 -12.11 10.21 0.70
C PHE A 189 -13.63 10.20 0.51
N THR A 190 -14.35 11.25 0.92
CA THR A 190 -15.79 11.38 0.65
C THR A 190 -16.09 11.44 -0.85
N GLN A 191 -15.30 12.19 -1.63
CA GLN A 191 -15.43 12.23 -3.10
C GLN A 191 -15.15 10.87 -3.75
N ASN A 192 -14.36 10.02 -3.11
CA ASN A 192 -14.10 8.63 -3.54
C ASN A 192 -15.06 7.61 -2.90
N GLY A 193 -16.19 8.07 -2.34
CA GLY A 193 -17.29 7.21 -1.88
C GLY A 193 -17.19 6.74 -0.42
N TRP A 194 -16.17 7.17 0.32
CA TRP A 194 -16.01 6.73 1.70
C TRP A 194 -17.03 7.41 2.63
N PRO A 195 -17.71 6.64 3.50
CA PRO A 195 -18.60 7.18 4.51
C PRO A 195 -17.86 8.16 5.45
N PRO A 196 -18.40 9.37 5.68
CA PRO A 196 -17.76 10.38 6.53
C PRO A 196 -17.37 9.86 7.92
N PHE A 197 -18.22 9.03 8.54
CA PHE A 197 -17.95 8.50 9.88
C PHE A 197 -16.70 7.61 9.94
N LEU A 198 -16.38 6.85 8.88
CA LEU A 198 -15.16 6.04 8.82
C LEU A 198 -13.91 6.92 8.72
N ILE A 199 -14.02 8.03 7.99
CA ILE A 199 -12.92 8.98 7.82
C ILE A 199 -12.64 9.70 9.15
N THR A 200 -13.67 10.22 9.81
CA THR A 200 -13.56 10.86 11.14
C THR A 200 -12.91 9.91 12.13
N GLN A 201 -13.41 8.68 12.25
CA GLN A 201 -12.85 7.70 13.17
C GLN A 201 -11.38 7.37 12.88
N ALA A 202 -10.99 7.31 11.60
CA ALA A 202 -9.61 7.06 11.22
C ALA A 202 -8.70 8.27 11.52
N LEU A 203 -9.20 9.49 11.35
CA LEU A 203 -8.46 10.74 11.65
C LEU A 203 -8.26 10.95 13.14
N ASP A 204 -9.29 10.78 13.97
CA ASP A 204 -9.19 10.92 15.44
C ASP A 204 -8.07 10.06 16.01
N ASN A 205 -7.98 8.84 15.49
CA ASN A 205 -6.95 7.87 15.84
C ASN A 205 -5.53 8.29 15.44
N LEU A 206 -5.36 8.89 14.25
CA LEU A 206 -4.06 9.40 13.82
C LEU A 206 -3.61 10.58 14.67
N ILE A 207 -4.55 11.46 15.00
CA ILE A 207 -4.33 12.63 15.83
C ILE A 207 -3.93 12.23 17.25
N GLU A 208 -4.63 11.26 17.85
CA GLU A 208 -4.29 10.71 19.18
C GLU A 208 -2.87 10.15 19.21
N VAL A 209 -2.48 9.42 18.16
CA VAL A 209 -1.13 8.87 18.01
C VAL A 209 -0.08 9.97 17.85
N ALA A 210 -0.38 11.04 17.11
CA ALA A 210 0.52 12.18 16.93
C ALA A 210 0.73 12.97 18.24
N GLN A 211 -0.31 13.11 19.07
CA GLN A 211 -0.27 13.83 20.34
C GLN A 211 0.51 13.11 21.46
N ARG A 212 0.74 11.80 21.34
CA ARG A 212 1.52 11.00 22.31
C ARG A 212 3.04 11.08 22.11
N ARG A 213 3.50 11.92 21.18
CA ARG A 213 4.92 12.18 20.88
C ARG A 213 5.41 13.42 21.61
#